data_AF-A0A9Q1BL35-F1
#
_entry.id   AF-A0A9Q1BL35-F1
#
_cell.length_a   1.000
_cell.length_b   1.000
_cell.length_c   1.000
_cell.angle_alpha   90.00
_cell.angle_beta   90.00
_cell.angle_gamma   90.00
#
_symmetry.space_group_name_H-M   'P 1'
#
loop_
_entity.id
_entity.type
_entity.pdbx_description
1 polymer ?
#
loop_
_entity_poly.entity_id
_entity_poly.type
_entity_poly.pdbx_seq_one_letter_code
_entity_poly.pdbx_strand_id
1 'polypeptide(L)'
;MAQQQLCADPSEAIEFFGPKELYLKPIAKINISVTLPQLKTTGKAISNWEVMEKLRKMVKPDHFLMLRVSKSSMEFIRFEAEIETRALIKTFIARLDGKSMKLQGFPEFLKVRAAEAKLSFPSRHDWDSFFRDAQNMNEENPGERPDTIHVENLPCKWFSIDSEPDKPSELILKMAFASFIGEVRRIDIPMLDPYRHENQITGGNFRTFNFGNSLTFDAYVQFMEYIGFVKAMDALKGMKLLRKTSDGKAYTAEIKVDFDRTKHLSNKSIRRRERERQRLIELEEQRAEQKRKEKEEEERRKEEERKQKELEELERKRKKQEKLTRKKQRQQVREERRRTRREQKKMQKKIAMEERKLLVAQRKLESIRILTELLLRAKLEKQHNDLQQRILELEQEKERQIEMEEKKKAAERMRKKEMETKKARQLKRKESRLRKRLLQNWKRKQDKQKINIGESGSQDKTKMKIRSAVVKTEDASDDDTHKLQSVVSSWSQQRHWTPAEYYNWMREHYSYYSSW
;
A
#
# COMPACT_ATOMS: atom_id res chain seq x y z
N MET A 1 5.84 61.17 12.27
CA MET A 1 5.04 61.19 11.03
C MET A 1 4.90 62.65 10.63
N ALA A 2 5.57 63.09 9.56
CA ALA A 2 5.36 64.44 9.06
C ALA A 2 3.93 64.58 8.54
N GLN A 3 3.17 65.48 9.15
CA GLN A 3 1.85 65.82 8.67
C GLN A 3 2.01 66.88 7.58
N GLN A 4 1.67 66.54 6.33
CA GLN A 4 1.62 67.53 5.26
C GLN A 4 0.49 68.53 5.56
N GLN A 5 0.84 69.81 5.67
CA GLN A 5 -0.10 70.89 6.00
C GLN A 5 -0.23 71.83 4.80
N LEU A 6 -1.48 72.17 4.43
CA LEU A 6 -1.76 73.20 3.42
C LEU A 6 -1.14 74.54 3.87
N CYS A 7 -0.37 75.17 2.99
CA CYS A 7 0.26 76.47 3.20
C CYS A 7 -0.62 77.55 2.58
N ALA A 8 -1.01 78.57 3.35
CA ALA A 8 -1.85 79.64 2.83
C ALA A 8 -1.04 80.73 2.12
N ASP A 9 0.18 81.02 2.60
CA ASP A 9 1.06 82.05 2.05
C ASP A 9 2.46 81.51 1.74
N PRO A 10 2.83 81.27 0.47
CA PRO A 10 4.16 80.82 0.10
C PRO A 10 5.20 81.95 -0.04
N SER A 11 4.93 83.19 0.40
CA SER A 11 5.79 84.38 0.19
C SER A 11 7.22 84.23 0.69
N GLU A 12 7.43 83.68 1.89
CA GLU A 12 8.76 83.47 2.49
C GLU A 12 9.51 82.22 1.96
N ALA A 13 9.06 81.60 0.86
CA ALA A 13 9.63 80.36 0.34
C ALA A 13 10.82 80.58 -0.62
N ILE A 14 11.96 79.95 -0.30
CA ILE A 14 13.20 79.95 -1.10
C ILE A 14 13.23 78.68 -1.96
N GLU A 15 13.63 78.75 -3.23
CA GLU A 15 13.71 77.54 -4.07
C GLU A 15 14.77 76.56 -3.56
N PHE A 16 14.43 75.27 -3.54
CA PHE A 16 15.32 74.17 -3.16
C PHE A 16 15.61 73.25 -4.35
N PHE A 17 14.58 72.85 -5.10
CA PHE A 17 14.70 72.04 -6.30
C PHE A 17 13.50 72.26 -7.23
N GLY A 18 13.61 73.24 -8.12
CA GLY A 18 12.59 73.59 -9.12
C GLY A 18 12.00 72.42 -9.92
N PRO A 19 12.77 71.42 -10.40
CA PRO A 19 12.25 70.30 -11.19
C PRO A 19 11.19 69.40 -10.50
N LYS A 20 11.00 69.50 -9.17
CA LYS A 20 9.88 68.85 -8.44
C LYS A 20 9.00 69.85 -7.68
N GLU A 21 9.15 71.14 -7.99
CA GLU A 21 8.54 72.29 -7.31
C GLU A 21 8.80 72.32 -5.79
N LEU A 22 10.04 72.00 -5.38
CA LEU A 22 10.45 71.98 -3.98
C LEU A 22 11.12 73.29 -3.56
N TYR A 23 10.75 73.75 -2.37
CA TYR A 23 11.16 75.00 -1.74
C TYR A 23 11.43 74.75 -0.24
N LEU A 24 12.14 75.67 0.40
CA LEU A 24 12.29 75.77 1.85
C LEU A 24 11.51 76.99 2.35
N LYS A 25 10.66 76.81 3.36
CA LYS A 25 9.92 77.88 4.03
C LYS A 25 10.35 77.97 5.51
N PRO A 26 10.60 79.16 6.08
CA PRO A 26 10.90 79.33 7.49
C PRO A 26 9.81 78.76 8.41
N ILE A 27 10.24 78.14 9.53
CA ILE A 27 9.35 77.67 10.60
C ILE A 27 9.11 78.83 11.57
N ALA A 28 7.94 79.47 11.45
CA ALA A 28 7.53 80.54 12.34
C ALA A 28 6.80 80.00 13.58
N LYS A 29 7.54 79.76 14.67
CA LYS A 29 6.97 79.27 15.94
C LYS A 29 7.19 80.24 17.10
N ILE A 30 6.22 80.32 18.01
CA ILE A 30 6.31 81.04 19.28
C ILE A 30 5.95 80.14 20.47
N ASN A 31 6.58 80.41 21.61
CA ASN A 31 6.26 79.78 22.89
C ASN A 31 5.41 80.75 23.72
N ILE A 32 4.22 80.32 24.13
CA ILE A 32 3.29 81.09 24.95
C ILE A 32 3.19 80.42 26.32
N SER A 33 3.53 81.12 27.39
CA SER A 33 3.35 80.64 28.77
C SER A 33 2.23 81.43 29.45
N VAL A 34 1.19 80.73 29.90
CA VAL A 34 0.07 81.32 30.64
C VAL A 34 0.22 80.90 32.10
N THR A 35 0.45 81.87 32.98
CA THR A 35 0.53 81.64 34.44
C THR A 35 -0.87 81.47 35.01
N LEU A 36 -1.07 80.41 35.78
CA LEU A 36 -2.32 80.09 36.47
C LEU A 36 -2.33 80.73 37.87
N PRO A 37 -3.51 81.12 38.41
CA PRO A 37 -3.64 81.53 39.80
C PRO A 37 -3.41 80.35 40.75
N GLN A 38 -2.97 80.62 41.98
CA GLN A 38 -2.89 79.57 43.01
C GLN A 38 -4.30 79.14 43.42
N LEU A 39 -4.71 77.94 43.02
CA LEU A 39 -6.07 77.42 43.18
C LEU A 39 -6.38 77.05 44.64
N LYS A 40 -6.70 78.07 45.46
CA LYS A 40 -7.10 77.93 46.88
C LYS A 40 -8.39 77.13 47.12
N THR A 41 -9.14 76.79 46.07
CA THR A 41 -10.35 75.96 46.16
C THR A 41 -10.15 74.64 45.42
N THR A 42 -10.07 73.56 46.18
CA THR A 42 -9.96 72.18 45.68
C THR A 42 -11.14 71.82 44.78
N GLY A 43 -10.87 71.17 43.64
CA GLY A 43 -11.89 70.66 42.72
C GLY A 43 -12.19 71.53 41.50
N LYS A 44 -11.69 72.77 41.42
CA LYS A 44 -11.74 73.58 40.19
C LYS A 44 -10.49 73.37 39.33
N ALA A 45 -10.66 72.90 38.10
CA ALA A 45 -9.60 72.78 37.10
C ALA A 45 -9.77 73.82 35.98
N ILE A 46 -8.65 74.29 35.41
CA ILE A 46 -8.64 75.22 34.27
C ILE A 46 -8.62 74.41 32.96
N SER A 47 -9.53 74.70 32.04
CA SER A 47 -9.57 74.03 30.73
C SER A 47 -8.50 74.59 29.80
N ASN A 48 -7.58 73.72 29.35
CA ASN A 48 -6.59 74.04 28.31
C ASN A 48 -7.27 74.65 27.06
N TRP A 49 -8.47 74.15 26.70
CA TRP A 49 -9.22 74.61 25.52
C TRP A 49 -9.77 76.03 25.70
N GLU A 50 -10.26 76.41 26.89
CA GLU A 50 -10.73 77.78 27.14
C GLU A 50 -9.56 78.77 27.00
N VAL A 51 -8.39 78.42 27.53
CA VAL A 51 -7.16 79.23 27.38
C VAL A 51 -6.76 79.34 25.91
N MET A 52 -6.79 78.25 25.14
CA MET A 52 -6.52 78.27 23.70
C MET A 52 -7.49 79.18 22.93
N GLU A 53 -8.78 79.15 23.26
CA GLU A 53 -9.78 80.02 22.65
C GLU A 53 -9.58 81.50 23.00
N LYS A 54 -9.15 81.81 24.22
CA LYS A 54 -8.78 83.19 24.62
C LYS A 54 -7.54 83.64 23.85
N LEU A 55 -6.52 82.79 23.71
CA LEU A 55 -5.32 83.07 22.89
C LEU A 55 -5.68 83.31 21.41
N ARG A 56 -6.53 82.46 20.80
CA ARG A 56 -7.03 82.66 19.42
C ARG A 56 -7.75 84.00 19.25
N LYS A 57 -8.52 84.44 20.25
CA LYS A 57 -9.24 85.72 20.23
C LYS A 57 -8.29 86.92 20.38
N MET A 58 -7.18 86.79 21.11
CA MET A 58 -6.17 87.84 21.30
C MET A 58 -5.30 88.09 20.06
N VAL A 59 -5.14 87.11 19.17
CA VAL A 59 -4.30 87.25 17.96
C VAL A 59 -5.04 87.73 16.71
N LYS A 60 -6.37 87.92 16.75
CA LYS A 60 -7.13 88.43 15.59
C LYS A 60 -6.59 89.78 15.06
N PRO A 61 -6.72 90.08 13.75
CA PRO A 61 -7.40 89.30 12.71
C PRO A 61 -6.66 88.00 12.30
N ASP A 62 -5.36 87.93 12.55
CA ASP A 62 -4.50 86.79 12.22
C ASP A 62 -4.83 85.52 13.03
N HIS A 63 -4.31 84.37 12.60
CA HIS A 63 -4.55 83.06 13.21
C HIS A 63 -3.30 82.19 13.38
N PHE A 64 -3.33 81.29 14.37
CA PHE A 64 -2.33 80.21 14.49
C PHE A 64 -2.61 79.10 13.47
N LEU A 65 -1.57 78.64 12.77
CA LEU A 65 -1.59 77.40 11.97
C LEU A 65 -1.69 76.16 12.86
N MET A 66 -0.95 76.16 13.97
CA MET A 66 -1.04 75.14 15.02
C MET A 66 -0.99 75.84 16.38
N LEU A 67 -1.75 75.35 17.35
CA LEU A 67 -1.63 75.74 18.75
C LEU A 67 -1.74 74.46 19.59
N ARG A 68 -0.64 74.02 20.20
CA ARG A 68 -0.58 72.78 20.98
C ARG A 68 -0.08 73.04 22.40
N VAL A 69 -0.61 72.31 23.37
CA VAL A 69 -0.05 72.29 24.74
C VAL A 69 1.29 71.57 24.69
N SER A 70 2.36 72.25 25.06
CA SER A 70 3.72 71.71 25.17
C SER A 70 3.98 71.16 26.58
N LYS A 71 3.53 71.86 27.63
CA LYS A 71 3.59 71.41 29.02
C LYS A 71 2.46 72.03 29.83
N SER A 72 1.76 71.25 30.65
CA SER A 72 0.81 71.76 31.65
C SER A 72 1.28 71.44 33.06
N SER A 73 0.88 72.26 34.03
CA SER A 73 1.23 72.17 35.45
C SER A 73 0.22 72.96 36.29
N MET A 74 0.29 72.87 37.62
CA MET A 74 -0.58 73.65 38.51
C MET A 74 -0.30 75.16 38.47
N GLU A 75 0.91 75.58 38.07
CA GLU A 75 1.36 76.98 38.06
C GLU A 75 1.28 77.64 36.68
N PHE A 76 1.42 76.87 35.60
CA PHE A 76 1.44 77.39 34.24
C PHE A 76 1.05 76.35 33.18
N ILE A 77 0.53 76.84 32.06
CA ILE A 77 0.38 76.09 30.81
C ILE A 77 1.29 76.72 29.76
N ARG A 78 2.17 75.93 29.15
CA ARG A 78 2.99 76.33 27.99
C ARG A 78 2.37 75.76 26.73
N PHE A 79 2.18 76.63 25.74
CA PHE A 79 1.77 76.30 24.39
C PHE A 79 2.92 76.56 23.43
N GLU A 80 3.08 75.67 22.47
CA GLU A 80 3.85 75.91 21.24
C GLU A 80 2.83 76.29 20.16
N ALA A 81 3.08 77.38 19.46
CA ALA A 81 2.17 77.89 18.44
C ALA A 81 2.92 78.18 17.14
N GLU A 82 2.44 77.62 16.04
CA GLU A 82 2.95 77.85 14.69
C GLU A 82 2.10 78.89 13.98
N ILE A 83 2.77 79.75 13.20
CA ILE A 83 2.22 80.92 12.51
C ILE A 83 2.56 80.76 11.01
N GLU A 84 1.78 81.40 10.12
CA GLU A 84 1.97 81.26 8.68
C GLU A 84 3.34 81.80 8.20
N THR A 85 3.79 82.96 8.68
CA THR A 85 5.03 83.61 8.26
C THR A 85 5.81 84.21 9.43
N ARG A 86 7.13 84.31 9.30
CA ARG A 86 8.04 84.81 10.32
C ARG A 86 7.85 86.30 10.59
N ALA A 87 7.46 87.08 9.57
CA ALA A 87 7.06 88.48 9.72
C ALA A 87 6.00 88.69 10.84
N LEU A 88 5.05 87.76 10.97
CA LEU A 88 3.97 87.84 11.97
C LEU A 88 4.42 87.58 13.41
N ILE A 89 5.60 86.99 13.66
CA ILE A 89 6.07 86.67 15.02
C ILE A 89 6.07 87.89 15.94
N LYS A 90 6.62 89.02 15.46
CA LYS A 90 6.67 90.28 16.23
C LYS A 90 5.27 90.79 16.56
N THR A 91 4.35 90.71 15.60
CA THR A 91 2.94 91.09 15.75
C THR A 91 2.23 90.21 16.78
N PHE A 92 2.43 88.90 16.75
CA PHE A 92 1.84 87.98 17.72
C PHE A 92 2.39 88.18 19.12
N ILE A 93 3.71 88.37 19.27
CA ILE A 93 4.33 88.68 20.58
C ILE A 93 3.75 89.99 21.14
N ALA A 94 3.70 91.08 20.36
CA ALA A 94 3.10 92.34 20.78
C ALA A 94 1.59 92.23 21.10
N ARG A 95 0.87 91.28 20.49
CA ARG A 95 -0.53 91.00 20.81
C ARG A 95 -0.73 90.08 22.02
N LEU A 96 0.31 89.42 22.55
CA LEU A 96 0.20 88.39 23.59
C LEU A 96 1.02 88.65 24.85
N ASP A 97 2.28 89.07 24.76
CA ASP A 97 3.16 89.21 25.93
C ASP A 97 2.70 90.33 26.87
N GLY A 98 2.84 90.09 28.18
CA GLY A 98 2.48 91.04 29.23
C GLY A 98 0.97 91.23 29.44
N LYS A 99 0.14 90.78 28.49
CA LYS A 99 -1.32 90.86 28.61
C LYS A 99 -1.87 89.87 29.63
N SER A 100 -3.08 90.13 30.09
CA SER A 100 -3.80 89.30 31.05
C SER A 100 -5.16 88.90 30.50
N MET A 101 -5.60 87.68 30.81
CA MET A 101 -6.91 87.16 30.41
C MET A 101 -7.71 86.67 31.62
N LYS A 102 -9.04 86.81 31.55
CA LYS A 102 -9.96 86.27 32.57
C LYS A 102 -10.71 85.06 32.01
N LEU A 103 -10.71 83.96 32.77
CA LEU A 103 -11.47 82.75 32.47
C LEU A 103 -12.82 82.74 33.20
N GLN A 104 -13.75 81.90 32.76
CA GLN A 104 -15.03 81.71 33.44
C GLN A 104 -14.86 80.91 34.74
N GLY A 105 -15.55 81.32 35.81
CA GLY A 105 -15.50 80.64 37.11
C GLY A 105 -14.26 80.93 37.99
N PHE A 106 -13.31 81.74 37.51
CA PHE A 106 -12.12 82.18 38.23
C PHE A 106 -12.11 83.71 38.44
N PRO A 107 -11.80 84.21 39.65
CA PRO A 107 -11.79 85.64 39.94
C PRO A 107 -10.52 86.34 39.43
N GLU A 108 -9.38 85.65 39.53
CA GLU A 108 -8.05 86.16 39.20
C GLU A 108 -7.78 86.16 37.68
N PHE A 109 -6.90 87.06 37.25
CA PHE A 109 -6.45 87.18 35.86
C PHE A 109 -5.19 86.35 35.61
N LEU A 110 -5.23 85.53 34.56
CA LEU A 110 -4.09 84.74 34.10
C LEU A 110 -3.15 85.63 33.29
N LYS A 111 -1.86 85.66 33.66
CA LYS A 111 -0.84 86.47 32.97
C LYS A 111 -0.28 85.68 31.78
N VAL A 112 -0.16 86.32 30.63
CA VAL A 112 0.37 85.74 29.40
C VAL A 112 1.79 86.25 29.16
N ARG A 113 2.69 85.33 28.84
CA ARG A 113 4.02 85.61 28.29
C ARG A 113 4.18 84.95 26.93
N ALA A 114 4.85 85.61 25.98
CA ALA A 114 5.06 85.11 24.63
C ALA A 114 6.44 85.50 24.10
N ALA A 115 7.15 84.55 23.49
CA ALA A 115 8.48 84.76 22.89
C ALA A 115 8.66 83.90 21.64
N GLU A 116 9.59 84.29 20.75
CA GLU A 116 9.99 83.47 19.60
C GLU A 116 10.54 82.11 20.09
N ALA A 117 10.11 81.02 19.45
CA ALA A 117 10.50 79.69 19.87
C ALA A 117 11.94 79.40 19.40
N LYS A 118 12.82 79.03 20.34
CA LYS A 118 14.12 78.45 19.99
C LYS A 118 13.89 77.06 19.39
N LEU A 119 14.00 76.96 18.06
CA LEU A 119 13.92 75.70 17.34
C LEU A 119 15.13 74.82 17.71
N SER A 120 14.88 73.52 17.92
CA SER A 120 15.95 72.56 18.21
C SER A 120 16.71 72.24 16.92
N PHE A 121 17.95 72.71 16.83
CA PHE A 121 18.83 72.48 15.68
C PHE A 121 20.28 72.50 16.17
N PRO A 122 21.15 71.57 15.74
CA PRO A 122 22.55 71.53 16.17
C PRO A 122 23.28 72.82 15.79
N SER A 123 24.04 73.38 16.72
CA SER A 123 24.93 74.50 16.48
C SER A 123 26.29 74.03 15.98
N ARG A 124 27.07 74.95 15.39
CA ARG A 124 28.43 74.66 14.95
C ARG A 124 29.33 74.11 16.06
N HIS A 125 29.16 74.60 17.29
CA HIS A 125 29.91 74.10 18.44
C HIS A 125 29.59 72.64 18.77
N ASP A 126 28.38 72.17 18.49
CA ASP A 126 27.95 70.81 18.82
C ASP A 126 28.61 69.77 17.88
N TRP A 127 28.71 70.08 16.57
CA TRP A 127 29.41 69.20 15.64
C TRP A 127 30.93 69.36 15.71
N ASP A 128 31.46 70.59 15.77
CA ASP A 128 32.91 70.85 15.89
C ASP A 128 33.48 70.23 17.18
N SER A 129 32.67 70.12 18.25
CA SER A 129 33.08 69.40 19.47
C SER A 129 32.90 67.90 19.39
N PHE A 130 31.77 67.41 18.86
CA PHE A 130 31.56 65.97 18.72
C PHE A 130 32.66 65.29 17.89
N PHE A 131 33.04 65.85 16.74
CA PHE A 131 34.05 65.24 15.88
C PHE A 131 35.49 65.37 16.44
N ARG A 132 35.78 66.42 17.20
CA ARG A 132 37.06 66.60 17.91
C ARG A 132 37.23 65.63 19.08
N ASP A 133 36.18 65.45 19.89
CA ASP A 133 36.26 64.73 21.16
C ASP A 133 35.97 63.21 21.01
N ALA A 134 35.43 62.78 19.86
CA ALA A 134 35.10 61.39 19.58
C ALA A 134 36.34 60.54 19.21
N GLN A 135 36.93 59.86 20.21
CA GLN A 135 38.09 58.96 20.12
C GLN A 135 38.10 57.91 18.97
N ASN A 136 36.95 57.64 18.35
CA ASN A 136 36.84 56.68 17.25
C ASN A 136 36.73 57.33 15.86
N MET A 137 36.63 58.65 15.74
CA MET A 137 36.53 59.37 14.46
C MET A 137 37.91 59.63 13.81
N ASN A 138 37.93 59.91 12.51
CA ASN A 138 39.14 60.35 11.79
C ASN A 138 38.72 61.34 10.68
N GLU A 139 39.27 62.56 10.72
CA GLU A 139 38.96 63.65 9.80
C GLU A 139 39.41 63.39 8.34
N GLU A 140 40.37 62.49 8.12
CA GLU A 140 40.77 62.05 6.78
C GLU A 140 39.72 61.14 6.12
N ASN A 141 38.91 60.42 6.91
CA ASN A 141 37.93 59.45 6.43
C ASN A 141 36.58 60.12 6.10
N PRO A 142 36.09 60.04 4.84
CA PRO A 142 34.75 60.52 4.52
C PRO A 142 33.67 59.77 5.31
N GLY A 143 32.76 60.50 5.94
CA GLY A 143 31.76 59.93 6.85
C GLY A 143 32.26 59.54 8.24
N GLU A 144 33.47 59.96 8.64
CA GLU A 144 33.95 59.93 10.03
C GLU A 144 34.33 61.34 10.52
N ARG A 145 33.72 62.36 9.89
CA ARG A 145 34.01 63.80 10.00
C ARG A 145 32.74 64.62 9.71
N PRO A 146 32.69 65.95 9.93
CA PRO A 146 31.53 66.77 9.59
C PRO A 146 31.39 66.99 8.06
N ASP A 147 31.10 65.92 7.32
CA ASP A 147 30.74 65.95 5.90
C ASP A 147 29.37 65.31 5.61
N THR A 148 28.73 64.70 6.61
CA THR A 148 27.51 63.89 6.45
C THR A 148 26.39 64.38 7.37
N ILE A 149 25.25 64.73 6.78
CA ILE A 149 24.00 65.04 7.50
C ILE A 149 23.04 63.84 7.50
N HIS A 150 22.22 63.76 8.55
CA HIS A 150 21.04 62.91 8.63
C HIS A 150 19.79 63.78 8.52
N VAL A 151 18.87 63.43 7.61
CA VAL A 151 17.63 64.16 7.38
C VAL A 151 16.44 63.22 7.51
N GLU A 152 15.64 63.46 8.54
CA GLU A 152 14.46 62.67 8.89
C GLU A 152 13.18 63.32 8.38
N ASN A 153 12.13 62.50 8.27
CA ASN A 153 10.75 62.90 7.97
C ASN A 153 10.53 63.51 6.56
N LEU A 154 11.39 63.21 5.58
CA LEU A 154 11.24 63.63 4.19
C LEU A 154 10.00 62.96 3.54
N PRO A 155 9.08 63.68 2.86
CA PRO A 155 7.92 63.05 2.25
C PRO A 155 8.25 62.20 1.01
N CYS A 156 7.91 60.91 1.01
CA CYS A 156 8.26 59.98 -0.08
C CYS A 156 7.79 60.47 -1.45
N LYS A 157 6.53 60.93 -1.55
CA LYS A 157 5.89 61.40 -2.79
C LYS A 157 6.41 62.76 -3.30
N TRP A 158 7.38 63.37 -2.63
CA TRP A 158 8.01 64.63 -3.07
C TRP A 158 9.40 64.38 -3.68
N PHE A 159 10.02 63.24 -3.36
CA PHE A 159 11.33 62.81 -3.86
C PHE A 159 11.23 61.55 -4.74
N SER A 160 10.04 61.16 -5.18
CA SER A 160 9.79 60.01 -6.04
C SER A 160 9.87 60.35 -7.54
N ILE A 161 10.27 59.36 -8.34
CA ILE A 161 10.17 59.42 -9.81
C ILE A 161 8.70 59.14 -10.16
N ASP A 162 8.17 59.80 -11.18
CA ASP A 162 6.74 59.77 -11.50
C ASP A 162 6.25 58.39 -12.00
N SER A 163 7.18 57.50 -12.36
CA SER A 163 6.95 56.07 -12.65
C SER A 163 6.88 55.17 -11.40
N GLU A 164 7.44 55.60 -10.26
CA GLU A 164 7.44 54.88 -8.99
C GLU A 164 7.03 55.82 -7.83
N PRO A 165 5.78 56.33 -7.84
CA PRO A 165 5.37 57.42 -6.96
C PRO A 165 5.40 57.08 -5.46
N ASP A 166 5.37 55.79 -5.10
CA ASP A 166 5.33 55.28 -3.74
C ASP A 166 6.71 54.96 -3.13
N LYS A 167 7.81 55.22 -3.86
CA LYS A 167 9.19 55.09 -3.35
C LYS A 167 9.99 56.38 -3.54
N PRO A 168 10.76 56.85 -2.55
CA PRO A 168 11.71 57.94 -2.75
C PRO A 168 12.87 57.49 -3.67
N SER A 169 13.49 58.44 -4.37
CA SER A 169 14.62 58.19 -5.26
C SER A 169 15.89 58.86 -4.76
N GLU A 170 16.96 58.08 -4.61
CA GLU A 170 18.30 58.59 -4.26
C GLU A 170 18.84 59.54 -5.32
N LEU A 171 18.45 59.38 -6.61
CA LEU A 171 18.83 60.28 -7.68
C LEU A 171 18.18 61.66 -7.53
N ILE A 172 16.87 61.71 -7.26
CA ILE A 172 16.16 62.99 -7.05
C ILE A 172 16.68 63.69 -5.79
N LEU A 173 16.91 62.94 -4.71
CA LEU A 173 17.52 63.49 -3.50
C LEU A 173 18.93 64.02 -3.77
N LYS A 174 19.75 63.30 -4.55
CA LYS A 174 21.11 63.73 -4.91
C LYS A 174 21.07 64.99 -5.76
N MET A 175 20.17 65.07 -6.74
CA MET A 175 20.00 66.27 -7.57
C MET A 175 19.57 67.48 -6.74
N ALA A 176 18.57 67.33 -5.86
CA ALA A 176 18.07 68.43 -5.03
C ALA A 176 19.13 69.00 -4.08
N PHE A 177 19.88 68.14 -3.38
CA PHE A 177 20.97 68.59 -2.51
C PHE A 177 22.16 69.14 -3.31
N ALA A 178 22.49 68.55 -4.47
CA ALA A 178 23.58 69.03 -5.31
C ALA A 178 23.30 70.40 -5.97
N SER A 179 22.06 70.66 -6.38
CA SER A 179 21.67 71.94 -6.99
C SER A 179 21.63 73.10 -5.99
N PHE A 180 21.26 72.83 -4.74
CA PHE A 180 21.03 73.88 -3.74
C PHE A 180 22.27 74.19 -2.88
N ILE A 181 23.09 73.19 -2.54
CA ILE A 181 24.14 73.30 -1.51
C ILE A 181 25.55 73.18 -2.11
N GLY A 182 25.78 72.17 -2.95
CA GLY A 182 27.09 71.82 -3.49
C GLY A 182 27.29 70.30 -3.63
N GLU A 183 28.47 69.89 -4.10
CA GLU A 183 28.67 68.52 -4.58
C GLU A 183 28.43 67.43 -3.52
N VAL A 184 27.50 66.53 -3.84
CA VAL A 184 27.11 65.38 -3.01
C VAL A 184 27.91 64.15 -3.43
N ARG A 185 28.78 63.68 -2.54
CA ARG A 185 29.60 62.47 -2.71
C ARG A 185 28.75 61.22 -2.75
N ARG A 186 27.96 60.98 -1.70
CA ARG A 186 27.10 59.81 -1.52
C ARG A 186 25.78 60.16 -0.85
N ILE A 187 24.75 59.38 -1.17
CA ILE A 187 23.46 59.34 -0.50
C ILE A 187 23.16 57.90 -0.12
N ASP A 188 22.33 57.73 0.91
CA ASP A 188 21.77 56.45 1.31
C ASP A 188 20.38 56.67 1.92
N ILE A 189 19.36 55.98 1.41
CA ILE A 189 18.01 55.94 1.97
C ILE A 189 17.77 54.55 2.59
N PRO A 190 17.85 54.37 3.92
CA PRO A 190 17.83 53.06 4.56
C PRO A 190 16.59 52.19 4.28
N MET A 191 15.43 52.81 4.00
CA MET A 191 14.21 52.06 3.68
C MET A 191 14.17 51.47 2.25
N LEU A 192 15.11 51.83 1.38
CA LEU A 192 15.26 51.21 0.04
C LEU A 192 16.09 49.93 0.06
N ASP A 193 16.60 49.51 1.23
CA ASP A 193 17.46 48.34 1.39
C ASP A 193 16.73 47.20 2.13
N PRO A 194 16.21 46.17 1.42
CA PRO A 194 15.45 45.09 2.04
C PRO A 194 16.25 44.25 3.05
N TYR A 195 17.58 44.28 2.94
CA TYR A 195 18.48 43.39 3.70
C TYR A 195 19.03 44.03 4.98
N ARG A 196 18.56 45.21 5.38
CA ARG A 196 19.00 45.86 6.64
C ARG A 196 18.31 45.28 7.87
N HIS A 197 19.12 44.95 8.87
CA HIS A 197 18.64 44.62 10.21
C HIS A 197 17.84 45.76 10.86
N GLU A 198 18.05 47.03 10.51
CA GLU A 198 17.24 48.15 11.02
C GLU A 198 15.77 48.06 10.54
N ASN A 199 15.55 47.61 9.30
CA ASN A 199 14.22 47.30 8.75
C ASN A 199 13.61 46.00 9.36
N GLN A 200 14.37 45.28 10.22
CA GLN A 200 13.93 44.05 10.91
C GLN A 200 13.81 44.23 12.44
N ILE A 201 14.59 45.12 13.06
CA ILE A 201 14.73 45.26 14.52
C ILE A 201 13.99 46.49 15.06
N THR A 202 13.99 47.63 14.35
CA THR A 202 13.21 48.81 14.74
C THR A 202 11.70 48.67 14.44
N GLY A 203 11.25 47.43 14.19
CA GLY A 203 9.86 47.02 14.01
C GLY A 203 9.20 46.52 15.29
N GLY A 204 9.17 47.35 16.35
CA GLY A 204 8.43 47.04 17.60
C GLY A 204 6.92 46.78 17.40
N ASN A 205 6.39 47.17 16.24
CA ASN A 205 5.14 46.64 15.69
C ASN A 205 5.45 45.70 14.52
N PHE A 206 4.80 44.54 14.50
CA PHE A 206 4.85 43.52 13.44
C PHE A 206 4.31 44.05 12.09
N ARG A 207 5.10 44.87 11.40
CA ARG A 207 4.76 45.47 10.09
C ARG A 207 5.11 44.51 8.96
N THR A 208 4.26 43.53 8.74
CA THR A 208 4.30 42.64 7.56
C THR A 208 4.38 43.46 6.25
N PHE A 209 5.47 43.30 5.49
CA PHE A 209 5.60 43.69 4.07
C PHE A 209 5.17 45.12 3.70
N ASN A 210 5.48 46.13 4.53
CA ASN A 210 5.05 47.51 4.31
C ASN A 210 6.03 48.38 3.47
N PHE A 211 6.73 47.78 2.49
CA PHE A 211 7.58 48.49 1.51
C PHE A 211 6.72 49.37 0.59
N GLY A 212 6.52 50.63 0.96
CA GLY A 212 5.72 51.63 0.23
C GLY A 212 4.69 52.36 1.10
N ASN A 213 4.34 51.83 2.28
CA ASN A 213 3.33 52.41 3.18
C ASN A 213 3.89 53.39 4.22
N SER A 214 5.17 53.78 4.11
CA SER A 214 5.70 54.91 4.87
C SER A 214 5.51 56.20 4.07
N LEU A 215 4.71 57.13 4.59
CA LEU A 215 4.50 58.45 3.96
C LEU A 215 5.78 59.32 3.95
N THR A 216 6.73 58.99 4.84
CA THR A 216 8.02 59.67 5.01
C THR A 216 9.17 58.69 5.04
N PHE A 217 10.34 59.16 4.63
CA PHE A 217 11.62 58.47 4.71
C PHE A 217 12.65 59.32 5.44
N ASP A 218 13.69 58.66 5.92
CA ASP A 218 14.88 59.28 6.49
C ASP A 218 16.07 58.97 5.55
N ALA A 219 17.06 59.86 5.48
CA ALA A 219 18.16 59.76 4.52
C ALA A 219 19.47 60.36 5.05
N TYR A 220 20.58 59.84 4.55
CA TYR A 220 21.91 60.37 4.84
C TYR A 220 22.50 60.99 3.58
N VAL A 221 23.08 62.19 3.70
CA VAL A 221 23.69 62.94 2.59
C VAL A 221 25.11 63.32 2.96
N GLN A 222 26.08 62.77 2.24
CA GLN A 222 27.51 63.03 2.40
C GLN A 222 27.99 63.96 1.29
N PHE A 223 28.51 65.13 1.68
CA PHE A 223 29.11 66.10 0.77
C PHE A 223 30.57 65.74 0.47
N MET A 224 31.14 66.33 -0.59
CA MET A 224 32.56 66.19 -0.89
C MET A 224 33.44 66.95 0.12
N GLU A 225 32.99 68.14 0.53
CA GLU A 225 33.74 69.11 1.33
C GLU A 225 32.96 69.61 2.55
N TYR A 226 33.68 70.04 3.60
CA TYR A 226 33.11 70.65 4.80
C TYR A 226 32.23 71.88 4.50
N ILE A 227 32.57 72.68 3.49
CA ILE A 227 31.76 73.86 3.10
C ILE A 227 30.37 73.46 2.59
N GLY A 228 30.22 72.28 1.96
CA GLY A 228 28.91 71.74 1.57
C GLY A 228 28.08 71.36 2.80
N PHE A 229 28.69 70.69 3.77
CA PHE A 229 28.04 70.36 5.04
C PHE A 229 27.59 71.62 5.81
N VAL A 230 28.45 72.63 5.97
CA VAL A 230 28.08 73.88 6.66
C VAL A 230 26.94 74.59 5.94
N LYS A 231 27.01 74.72 4.60
CA LYS A 231 25.92 75.29 3.79
C LYS A 231 24.60 74.54 3.98
N ALA A 232 24.63 73.20 4.03
CA ALA A 232 23.43 72.41 4.28
C ALA A 232 22.84 72.70 5.67
N MET A 233 23.69 72.71 6.69
CA MET A 233 23.28 72.92 8.08
C MET A 233 22.72 74.33 8.27
N ASP A 234 23.35 75.38 7.74
CA ASP A 234 22.83 76.76 7.86
C ASP A 234 21.59 77.01 6.99
N ALA A 235 21.51 76.45 5.78
CA ALA A 235 20.37 76.68 4.89
C ALA A 235 19.09 75.90 5.28
N LEU A 236 19.22 74.75 5.94
CA LEU A 236 18.08 73.98 6.47
C LEU A 236 17.67 74.40 7.90
N LYS A 237 18.44 75.28 8.54
CA LYS A 237 18.27 75.70 9.93
C LYS A 237 16.94 76.41 10.18
N GLY A 238 16.01 75.69 10.79
CA GLY A 238 14.68 76.22 11.07
C GLY A 238 13.81 76.39 9.81
N MET A 239 14.10 75.63 8.75
CA MET A 239 13.26 75.52 7.56
C MET A 239 12.41 74.26 7.61
N LYS A 240 11.21 74.34 7.02
CA LYS A 240 10.39 73.19 6.62
C LYS A 240 10.34 73.12 5.10
N LEU A 241 10.20 71.91 4.54
CA LEU A 241 10.00 71.77 3.10
C LEU A 241 8.64 72.32 2.72
N LEU A 242 8.55 72.95 1.55
CA LEU A 242 7.34 73.36 0.87
C LEU A 242 7.34 72.77 -0.54
N ARG A 243 6.23 72.16 -0.96
CA ARG A 243 6.01 71.73 -2.35
C ARG A 243 4.82 72.49 -2.93
N LYS A 244 5.01 73.12 -4.09
CA LYS A 244 3.90 73.62 -4.92
C LYS A 244 3.37 72.48 -5.78
N THR A 245 2.14 72.61 -6.27
CA THR A 245 1.47 71.61 -7.10
C THR A 245 0.79 72.29 -8.27
N SER A 246 0.61 71.53 -9.36
CA SER A 246 -0.17 71.90 -10.56
C SER A 246 -1.50 72.59 -10.26
N ASP A 247 -2.16 72.20 -9.18
CA ASP A 247 -3.45 72.71 -8.71
C ASP A 247 -3.40 74.13 -8.14
N GLY A 248 -2.24 74.80 -8.18
CA GLY A 248 -1.98 76.09 -7.52
C GLY A 248 -1.85 76.01 -5.99
N LYS A 249 -2.02 74.82 -5.39
CA LYS A 249 -1.91 74.59 -3.95
C LYS A 249 -0.45 74.42 -3.53
N ALA A 250 -0.12 74.89 -2.33
CA ALA A 250 1.15 74.66 -1.68
C ALA A 250 0.99 73.83 -0.40
N TYR A 251 1.87 72.88 -0.16
CA TYR A 251 1.89 72.04 1.03
C TYR A 251 3.25 72.15 1.73
N THR A 252 3.26 72.12 3.05
CA THR A 252 4.50 72.12 3.87
C THR A 252 4.65 70.83 4.68
N ALA A 253 5.88 70.42 4.93
CA ALA A 253 6.25 69.28 5.75
C ALA A 253 7.43 69.62 6.67
N GLU A 254 7.23 69.45 7.98
CA GLU A 254 8.29 69.62 8.99
C GLU A 254 9.31 68.47 8.83
N ILE A 255 10.57 68.83 8.59
CA ILE A 255 11.71 67.92 8.51
C ILE A 255 12.59 68.08 9.76
N LYS A 256 13.39 67.07 10.08
CA LYS A 256 14.40 67.15 11.15
C LYS A 256 15.78 66.87 10.56
N VAL A 257 16.73 67.75 10.82
CA VAL A 257 18.11 67.67 10.30
C VAL A 257 19.06 67.60 11.48
N ASP A 258 20.03 66.70 11.39
CA ASP A 258 21.11 66.55 12.36
C ASP A 258 22.41 66.14 11.63
N PHE A 259 23.55 66.13 12.33
CA PHE A 259 24.79 65.59 11.80
C PHE A 259 24.93 64.09 12.10
N ASP A 260 25.57 63.32 11.22
CA ASP A 260 25.75 61.89 11.44
C ASP A 260 26.75 61.60 12.56
N ARG A 261 26.28 60.92 13.61
CA ARG A 261 27.09 60.47 14.76
C ARG A 261 27.49 58.99 14.66
N THR A 262 26.97 58.28 13.67
CA THR A 262 26.99 56.80 13.56
C THR A 262 28.02 56.27 12.55
N LYS A 263 28.60 57.16 11.73
CA LYS A 263 29.47 56.83 10.59
C LYS A 263 28.75 56.05 9.48
N HIS A 264 27.49 56.34 9.23
CA HIS A 264 26.60 55.61 8.32
C HIS A 264 27.16 55.55 6.89
N LEU A 265 27.71 56.68 6.41
CA LEU A 265 28.34 56.81 5.09
C LEU A 265 29.87 56.69 5.11
N SER A 266 30.45 56.12 6.18
CA SER A 266 31.86 55.73 6.18
C SER A 266 32.10 54.50 5.31
N ASN A 267 33.29 54.41 4.73
CA ASN A 267 33.71 53.24 3.94
C ASN A 267 33.67 51.93 4.74
N LYS A 268 33.84 52.00 6.07
CA LYS A 268 33.78 50.85 6.98
C LYS A 268 32.35 50.35 7.20
N SER A 269 31.39 51.26 7.40
CA SER A 269 29.97 50.92 7.54
C SER A 269 29.35 50.44 6.23
N ILE A 270 29.66 51.12 5.11
CA ILE A 270 29.22 50.71 3.77
C ILE A 270 29.69 49.27 3.46
N ARG A 271 31.00 49.00 3.56
CA ARG A 271 31.57 47.64 3.38
C ARG A 271 31.12 46.62 4.40
N ARG A 272 30.52 47.02 5.53
CA ARG A 272 29.86 46.08 6.46
C ARG A 272 28.49 45.68 5.90
N ARG A 273 27.65 46.66 5.57
CA ARG A 273 26.29 46.44 5.03
C ARG A 273 26.31 45.69 3.70
N GLU A 274 27.27 45.96 2.83
CA GLU A 274 27.45 45.23 1.56
C GLU A 274 27.70 43.73 1.79
N ARG A 275 28.61 43.36 2.70
CA ARG A 275 28.89 41.95 3.04
C ARG A 275 27.75 41.29 3.82
N GLU A 276 27.01 42.05 4.61
CA GLU A 276 25.84 41.57 5.36
C GLU A 276 24.69 41.26 4.40
N ARG A 277 24.39 42.18 3.47
CA ARG A 277 23.48 41.97 2.34
C ARG A 277 23.86 40.75 1.50
N GLN A 278 25.13 40.65 1.08
CA GLN A 278 25.61 39.56 0.24
C GLN A 278 25.38 38.18 0.90
N ARG A 279 25.70 38.05 2.19
CA ARG A 279 25.44 36.83 2.97
C ARG A 279 23.95 36.49 3.11
N LEU A 280 23.08 37.50 3.18
CA LEU A 280 21.63 37.30 3.26
C LEU A 280 21.05 36.85 1.91
N ILE A 281 21.55 37.40 0.79
CA ILE A 281 21.21 36.94 -0.56
C ILE A 281 21.67 35.49 -0.76
N GLU A 282 22.93 35.17 -0.46
CA GLU A 282 23.46 33.80 -0.56
C GLU A 282 22.65 32.78 0.27
N LEU A 283 22.21 33.17 1.47
CA LEU A 283 21.37 32.34 2.33
C LEU A 283 19.92 32.20 1.81
N GLU A 284 19.39 33.23 1.15
CA GLU A 284 18.07 33.20 0.49
C GLU A 284 18.10 32.31 -0.75
N GLU A 285 19.15 32.41 -1.57
CA GLU A 285 19.40 31.55 -2.73
C GLU A 285 19.60 30.09 -2.32
N GLN A 286 20.40 29.80 -1.29
CA GLN A 286 20.58 28.43 -0.76
C GLN A 286 19.25 27.82 -0.28
N ARG A 287 18.40 28.61 0.40
CA ARG A 287 17.06 28.16 0.82
C ARG A 287 16.13 27.93 -0.36
N ALA A 288 16.20 28.77 -1.39
CA ALA A 288 15.43 28.60 -2.62
C ALA A 288 15.87 27.36 -3.40
N GLU A 289 17.18 27.09 -3.48
CA GLU A 289 17.74 25.92 -4.15
C GLU A 289 17.45 24.62 -3.38
N GLN A 290 17.59 24.62 -2.05
CA GLN A 290 17.19 23.49 -1.21
C GLN A 290 15.71 23.18 -1.39
N LYS A 291 14.83 24.19 -1.34
CA LYS A 291 13.39 24.04 -1.57
C LYS A 291 13.04 23.62 -3.01
N ARG A 292 13.94 23.83 -3.97
CA ARG A 292 13.80 23.29 -5.34
C ARG A 292 14.20 21.81 -5.37
N LYS A 293 15.35 21.45 -4.79
CA LYS A 293 15.82 20.06 -4.65
C LYS A 293 14.84 19.17 -3.89
N GLU A 294 14.26 19.67 -2.79
CA GLU A 294 13.21 18.97 -2.02
C GLU A 294 11.97 18.68 -2.88
N LYS A 295 11.56 19.60 -3.77
CA LYS A 295 10.47 19.38 -4.72
C LYS A 295 10.84 18.39 -5.82
N GLU A 296 12.02 18.53 -6.42
CA GLU A 296 12.54 17.63 -7.45
C GLU A 296 12.65 16.19 -6.92
N GLU A 297 13.05 16.00 -5.66
CA GLU A 297 13.06 14.71 -4.97
C GLU A 297 11.65 14.21 -4.62
N GLU A 298 10.74 15.08 -4.19
CA GLU A 298 9.34 14.69 -3.94
C GLU A 298 8.62 14.25 -5.23
N GLU A 299 8.87 14.94 -6.36
CA GLU A 299 8.35 14.59 -7.68
C GLU A 299 8.97 13.30 -8.21
N ARG A 300 10.29 13.12 -8.09
CA ARG A 300 10.95 11.83 -8.38
C ARG A 300 10.35 10.69 -7.56
N ARG A 301 10.17 10.87 -6.25
CA ARG A 301 9.59 9.85 -5.37
C ARG A 301 8.15 9.49 -5.79
N LYS A 302 7.34 10.49 -6.19
CA LYS A 302 6.00 10.27 -6.76
C LYS A 302 6.06 9.53 -8.11
N GLU A 303 7.05 9.80 -8.96
CA GLU A 303 7.22 9.11 -10.24
C GLU A 303 7.70 7.66 -10.05
N GLU A 304 8.64 7.43 -9.14
CA GLU A 304 9.11 6.10 -8.73
C GLU A 304 7.97 5.27 -8.11
N GLU A 305 7.15 5.87 -7.25
CA GLU A 305 5.94 5.23 -6.69
C GLU A 305 4.90 4.90 -7.79
N ARG A 306 4.70 5.79 -8.78
CA ARG A 306 3.84 5.51 -9.94
C ARG A 306 4.37 4.35 -10.77
N LYS A 307 5.67 4.32 -11.08
CA LYS A 307 6.34 3.23 -11.81
C LYS A 307 6.24 1.90 -11.05
N GLN A 308 6.40 1.90 -9.73
CA GLN A 308 6.19 0.71 -8.90
C GLN A 308 4.74 0.21 -8.94
N LYS A 309 3.75 1.11 -8.84
CA LYS A 309 2.32 0.76 -8.96
C LYS A 309 1.97 0.20 -10.33
N GLU A 310 2.52 0.76 -11.41
CA GLU A 310 2.33 0.27 -12.78
C GLU A 310 2.97 -1.12 -12.99
N LEU A 311 4.19 -1.33 -12.49
CA LEU A 311 4.85 -2.64 -12.48
C LEU A 311 4.06 -3.67 -11.68
N GLU A 312 3.54 -3.32 -10.50
CA GLU A 312 2.71 -4.21 -9.69
C GLU A 312 1.37 -4.52 -10.40
N GLU A 313 0.76 -3.55 -11.09
CA GLU A 313 -0.46 -3.80 -11.86
C GLU A 313 -0.19 -4.70 -13.08
N LEU A 314 0.95 -4.52 -13.75
CA LEU A 314 1.41 -5.38 -14.85
C LEU A 314 1.70 -6.81 -14.36
N GLU A 315 2.32 -6.96 -13.19
CA GLU A 315 2.57 -8.26 -12.58
C GLU A 315 1.26 -8.93 -12.10
N ARG A 316 0.32 -8.15 -11.53
CA ARG A 316 -1.06 -8.59 -11.24
C ARG A 316 -1.79 -9.02 -12.52
N LYS A 317 -1.62 -8.32 -13.65
CA LYS A 317 -2.15 -8.70 -14.98
C LYS A 317 -1.54 -10.02 -15.47
N ARG A 318 -0.21 -10.20 -15.38
CA ARG A 318 0.48 -11.46 -15.71
C ARG A 318 0.00 -12.62 -14.83
N LYS A 319 -0.04 -12.44 -13.49
CA LYS A 319 -0.57 -13.43 -12.52
C LYS A 319 -2.05 -13.78 -12.77
N LYS A 320 -2.87 -12.84 -13.26
CA LYS A 320 -4.25 -13.11 -13.71
C LYS A 320 -4.29 -13.93 -15.00
N GLN A 321 -3.48 -13.59 -16.01
CA GLN A 321 -3.36 -14.34 -17.27
C GLN A 321 -2.86 -15.77 -17.05
N GLU A 322 -1.82 -15.97 -16.23
CA GLU A 322 -1.28 -17.30 -15.90
C GLU A 322 -2.30 -18.15 -15.13
N LYS A 323 -3.04 -17.57 -14.19
CA LYS A 323 -4.19 -18.24 -13.55
C LYS A 323 -5.28 -18.61 -14.56
N LEU A 324 -5.42 -17.87 -15.66
CA LEU A 324 -6.38 -18.16 -16.74
C LEU A 324 -5.88 -19.29 -17.66
N THR A 325 -4.62 -19.28 -18.09
CA THR A 325 -4.02 -20.35 -18.91
C THR A 325 -3.97 -21.67 -18.12
N ARG A 326 -3.57 -21.62 -16.85
CA ARG A 326 -3.59 -22.79 -15.94
C ARG A 326 -5.01 -23.31 -15.67
N LYS A 327 -6.04 -22.46 -15.72
CA LYS A 327 -7.46 -22.89 -15.71
C LYS A 327 -7.83 -23.59 -17.03
N LYS A 328 -7.49 -23.02 -18.20
CA LYS A 328 -7.76 -23.61 -19.53
C LYS A 328 -7.08 -24.98 -19.68
N GLN A 329 -5.79 -25.10 -19.34
CA GLN A 329 -5.07 -26.37 -19.34
C GLN A 329 -5.72 -27.40 -18.40
N ARG A 330 -6.14 -26.99 -17.19
CA ARG A 330 -6.88 -27.86 -16.26
C ARG A 330 -8.27 -28.28 -16.78
N GLN A 331 -8.89 -27.51 -17.68
CA GLN A 331 -10.11 -27.96 -18.39
C GLN A 331 -9.76 -28.96 -19.49
N GLN A 332 -8.80 -28.67 -20.35
CA GLN A 332 -8.36 -29.57 -21.44
C GLN A 332 -7.95 -30.94 -20.90
N VAL A 333 -7.09 -30.99 -19.86
CA VAL A 333 -6.70 -32.26 -19.20
C VAL A 333 -7.89 -32.98 -18.56
N ARG A 334 -8.92 -32.27 -18.09
CA ARG A 334 -10.16 -32.90 -17.58
C ARG A 334 -11.03 -33.46 -18.70
N GLU A 335 -11.05 -32.85 -19.88
CA GLU A 335 -11.79 -33.34 -21.05
C GLU A 335 -11.07 -34.51 -21.72
N GLU A 336 -9.76 -34.44 -21.87
CA GLU A 336 -8.91 -35.53 -22.34
C GLU A 336 -8.97 -36.75 -21.41
N ARG A 337 -8.93 -36.54 -20.09
CA ARG A 337 -9.14 -37.61 -19.09
C ARG A 337 -10.59 -38.14 -19.06
N ARG A 338 -11.58 -37.41 -19.61
CA ARG A 338 -12.95 -37.91 -19.87
C ARG A 338 -13.01 -38.69 -21.18
N ARG A 339 -12.26 -38.29 -22.21
CA ARG A 339 -12.17 -38.96 -23.52
C ARG A 339 -11.47 -40.30 -23.42
N THR A 340 -10.26 -40.34 -22.90
CA THR A 340 -9.50 -41.57 -22.60
C THR A 340 -10.29 -42.54 -21.71
N ARG A 341 -11.00 -42.06 -20.66
CA ARG A 341 -11.85 -42.92 -19.80
C ARG A 341 -13.10 -43.45 -20.51
N ARG A 342 -13.60 -42.78 -21.56
CA ARG A 342 -14.65 -43.32 -22.46
C ARG A 342 -14.08 -44.38 -23.40
N GLU A 343 -12.86 -44.18 -23.91
CA GLU A 343 -12.16 -45.12 -24.80
C GLU A 343 -11.72 -46.39 -24.05
N GLN A 344 -11.13 -46.26 -22.86
CA GLN A 344 -10.85 -47.40 -21.95
C GLN A 344 -12.11 -48.22 -21.64
N LYS A 345 -13.26 -47.58 -21.38
CA LYS A 345 -14.54 -48.29 -21.18
C LYS A 345 -15.05 -49.00 -22.45
N LYS A 346 -14.74 -48.50 -23.65
CA LYS A 346 -15.01 -49.24 -24.90
C LYS A 346 -14.04 -50.43 -25.06
N MET A 347 -12.77 -50.25 -24.68
CA MET A 347 -11.74 -51.28 -24.76
C MET A 347 -12.00 -52.44 -23.79
N GLN A 348 -12.31 -52.16 -22.53
CA GLN A 348 -12.72 -53.17 -21.54
C GLN A 348 -13.97 -53.94 -21.97
N LYS A 349 -14.94 -53.27 -22.63
CA LYS A 349 -16.11 -53.96 -23.22
C LYS A 349 -15.78 -54.88 -24.39
N LYS A 350 -14.71 -54.61 -25.16
CA LYS A 350 -14.20 -55.55 -26.17
C LYS A 350 -13.49 -56.73 -25.51
N ILE A 351 -12.60 -56.47 -24.57
CA ILE A 351 -11.85 -57.51 -23.83
C ILE A 351 -12.82 -58.50 -23.17
N ALA A 352 -13.80 -58.02 -22.40
CA ALA A 352 -14.81 -58.89 -21.76
C ALA A 352 -15.68 -59.68 -22.75
N MET A 353 -15.87 -59.18 -23.98
CA MET A 353 -16.56 -59.92 -25.06
C MET A 353 -15.67 -61.00 -25.68
N GLU A 354 -14.36 -60.80 -25.72
CA GLU A 354 -13.38 -61.77 -26.24
C GLU A 354 -13.04 -62.83 -25.18
N GLU A 355 -12.88 -62.45 -23.91
CA GLU A 355 -12.81 -63.37 -22.76
C GLU A 355 -14.05 -64.29 -22.72
N ARG A 356 -15.26 -63.74 -22.89
CA ARG A 356 -16.50 -64.55 -22.97
C ARG A 356 -16.51 -65.52 -24.15
N LYS A 357 -15.97 -65.14 -25.32
CA LYS A 357 -15.82 -66.05 -26.47
C LYS A 357 -14.80 -67.15 -26.17
N LEU A 358 -13.67 -66.80 -25.58
CA LEU A 358 -12.58 -67.73 -25.26
C LEU A 358 -13.00 -68.75 -24.19
N LEU A 359 -13.74 -68.31 -23.16
CA LEU A 359 -14.29 -69.17 -22.12
C LEU A 359 -15.39 -70.11 -22.68
N VAL A 360 -16.19 -69.66 -23.66
CA VAL A 360 -17.10 -70.55 -24.41
C VAL A 360 -16.33 -71.55 -25.29
N ALA A 361 -15.19 -71.15 -25.88
CA ALA A 361 -14.34 -72.06 -26.65
C ALA A 361 -13.65 -73.12 -25.76
N GLN A 362 -13.18 -72.74 -24.57
CA GLN A 362 -12.68 -73.68 -23.56
C GLN A 362 -13.75 -74.68 -23.15
N ARG A 363 -14.96 -74.23 -22.77
CA ARG A 363 -16.09 -75.12 -22.44
C ARG A 363 -16.46 -76.05 -23.59
N LYS A 364 -16.34 -75.60 -24.85
CA LYS A 364 -16.51 -76.49 -26.02
C LYS A 364 -15.42 -77.56 -26.08
N LEU A 365 -14.14 -77.19 -25.94
CA LEU A 365 -13.02 -78.16 -25.88
C LEU A 365 -13.16 -79.15 -24.72
N GLU A 366 -13.60 -78.70 -23.54
CA GLU A 366 -13.88 -79.55 -22.38
C GLU A 366 -15.04 -80.52 -22.67
N SER A 367 -16.15 -80.02 -23.25
CA SER A 367 -17.27 -80.88 -23.64
C SER A 367 -16.87 -81.92 -24.69
N ILE A 368 -15.99 -81.59 -25.65
CA ILE A 368 -15.45 -82.53 -26.62
C ILE A 368 -14.56 -83.59 -25.93
N ARG A 369 -13.70 -83.19 -24.98
CA ARG A 369 -12.91 -84.15 -24.17
C ARG A 369 -13.81 -85.11 -23.40
N ILE A 370 -14.83 -84.60 -22.72
CA ILE A 370 -15.78 -85.42 -21.95
C ILE A 370 -16.56 -86.38 -22.86
N LEU A 371 -17.06 -85.90 -24.01
CA LEU A 371 -17.72 -86.75 -25.01
C LEU A 371 -16.77 -87.81 -25.59
N THR A 372 -15.49 -87.50 -25.77
CA THR A 372 -14.47 -88.46 -26.26
C THR A 372 -14.20 -89.54 -25.21
N GLU A 373 -14.07 -89.18 -23.94
CA GLU A 373 -13.97 -90.14 -22.82
C GLU A 373 -15.22 -91.03 -22.71
N LEU A 374 -16.42 -90.45 -22.80
CA LEU A 374 -17.67 -91.21 -22.74
C LEU A 374 -17.82 -92.17 -23.94
N LEU A 375 -17.43 -91.75 -25.15
CA LEU A 375 -17.42 -92.60 -26.33
C LEU A 375 -16.36 -93.72 -26.24
N LEU A 376 -15.20 -93.46 -25.61
CA LEU A 376 -14.20 -94.49 -25.33
C LEU A 376 -14.71 -95.51 -24.31
N ARG A 377 -15.37 -95.05 -23.23
CA ARG A 377 -15.99 -95.93 -22.21
C ARG A 377 -17.10 -96.78 -22.81
N ALA A 378 -18.04 -96.19 -23.54
CA ALA A 378 -19.12 -96.92 -24.23
C ALA A 378 -18.59 -97.92 -25.27
N LYS A 379 -17.45 -97.62 -25.91
CA LYS A 379 -16.76 -98.57 -26.82
C LYS A 379 -16.15 -99.75 -26.06
N LEU A 380 -15.50 -99.50 -24.93
CA LEU A 380 -14.94 -100.56 -24.06
C LEU A 380 -16.04 -101.43 -23.45
N GLU A 381 -17.13 -100.81 -23.00
CA GLU A 381 -18.32 -101.48 -22.46
C GLU A 381 -19.00 -102.37 -23.51
N LYS A 382 -19.16 -101.87 -24.75
CA LYS A 382 -19.60 -102.73 -25.87
C LYS A 382 -18.64 -103.89 -26.12
N GLN A 383 -17.33 -103.65 -26.12
CA GLN A 383 -16.34 -104.73 -26.29
C GLN A 383 -16.37 -105.75 -25.14
N HIS A 384 -16.74 -105.34 -23.93
CA HIS A 384 -16.94 -106.25 -22.80
C HIS A 384 -18.19 -107.12 -23.02
N ASN A 385 -19.30 -106.54 -23.48
CA ASN A 385 -20.54 -107.27 -23.77
C ASN A 385 -20.36 -108.24 -24.96
N ASP A 386 -19.68 -107.83 -26.03
CA ASP A 386 -19.33 -108.70 -27.17
C ASP A 386 -18.42 -109.88 -26.74
N LEU A 387 -17.59 -109.71 -25.69
CA LEU A 387 -16.79 -110.77 -25.08
C LEU A 387 -17.61 -111.70 -24.17
N GLN A 388 -18.50 -111.15 -23.33
CA GLN A 388 -19.39 -111.95 -22.48
C GLN A 388 -20.31 -112.85 -23.29
N GLN A 389 -20.89 -112.36 -24.40
CA GLN A 389 -21.71 -113.18 -25.30
C GLN A 389 -20.90 -114.35 -25.88
N ARG A 390 -19.65 -114.12 -26.31
CA ARG A 390 -18.78 -115.18 -26.84
C ARG A 390 -18.35 -116.20 -25.80
N ILE A 391 -18.23 -115.81 -24.53
CA ILE A 391 -17.99 -116.78 -23.44
C ILE A 391 -19.22 -117.68 -23.27
N LEU A 392 -20.42 -117.11 -23.25
CA LEU A 392 -21.68 -117.85 -23.13
C LEU A 392 -21.91 -118.82 -24.31
N GLU A 393 -21.61 -118.39 -25.55
CA GLU A 393 -21.65 -119.26 -26.73
C GLU A 393 -20.68 -120.46 -26.62
N LEU A 394 -19.47 -120.23 -26.12
CA LEU A 394 -18.44 -121.27 -25.94
C LEU A 394 -18.77 -122.26 -24.80
N GLU A 395 -19.57 -121.85 -23.81
CA GLU A 395 -20.06 -122.74 -22.75
C GLU A 395 -21.20 -123.64 -23.25
N GLN A 396 -22.16 -123.08 -23.98
CA GLN A 396 -23.23 -123.86 -24.61
C GLN A 396 -22.69 -124.87 -25.63
N GLU A 397 -21.62 -124.53 -26.36
CA GLU A 397 -20.98 -125.45 -27.31
C GLU A 397 -20.27 -126.62 -26.59
N LYS A 398 -19.72 -126.40 -25.38
CA LYS A 398 -19.13 -127.47 -24.56
C LYS A 398 -20.19 -128.43 -24.02
N GLU A 399 -21.34 -127.94 -23.56
CA GLU A 399 -22.43 -128.83 -23.11
C GLU A 399 -22.92 -129.75 -24.24
N ARG A 400 -23.11 -129.20 -25.45
CA ARG A 400 -23.47 -129.98 -26.65
C ARG A 400 -22.45 -131.08 -26.96
N GLN A 401 -21.16 -130.84 -26.74
CA GLN A 401 -20.11 -131.85 -26.96
C GLN A 401 -20.10 -132.95 -25.88
N ILE A 402 -20.35 -132.60 -24.61
CA ILE A 402 -20.42 -133.55 -23.49
C ILE A 402 -21.60 -134.53 -23.68
N GLU A 403 -22.79 -134.02 -24.00
CA GLU A 403 -23.99 -134.85 -24.19
C GLU A 403 -23.83 -135.85 -25.36
N MET A 404 -23.15 -135.41 -26.43
CA MET A 404 -22.77 -136.26 -27.58
C MET A 404 -21.77 -137.36 -27.23
N GLU A 405 -20.87 -137.13 -26.26
CA GLU A 405 -19.90 -138.13 -25.81
C GLU A 405 -20.55 -139.18 -24.88
N GLU A 406 -21.47 -138.78 -24.01
CA GLU A 406 -22.23 -139.70 -23.15
C GLU A 406 -23.10 -140.67 -23.97
N LYS A 407 -23.79 -140.16 -25.00
CA LYS A 407 -24.60 -140.97 -25.92
C LYS A 407 -23.75 -142.05 -26.63
N LYS A 408 -22.50 -141.75 -27.00
CA LYS A 408 -21.55 -142.73 -27.55
C LYS A 408 -21.12 -143.77 -26.50
N LYS A 409 -20.77 -143.34 -25.28
CA LYS A 409 -20.37 -144.22 -24.16
C LYS A 409 -21.51 -145.16 -23.71
N ALA A 410 -22.77 -144.75 -23.86
CA ALA A 410 -23.94 -145.59 -23.59
C ALA A 410 -24.08 -146.74 -24.62
N ALA A 411 -23.95 -146.44 -25.92
CA ALA A 411 -24.08 -147.43 -27.00
C ALA A 411 -23.02 -148.55 -26.93
N GLU A 412 -21.78 -148.21 -26.59
CA GLU A 412 -20.69 -149.20 -26.47
C GLU A 412 -20.92 -150.19 -25.31
N ARG A 413 -21.44 -149.70 -24.17
CA ARG A 413 -21.76 -150.52 -22.99
C ARG A 413 -22.83 -151.58 -23.28
N MET A 414 -23.76 -151.32 -24.19
CA MET A 414 -24.77 -152.31 -24.61
C MET A 414 -24.16 -153.42 -25.48
N ARG A 415 -23.32 -153.06 -26.46
CA ARG A 415 -22.62 -154.05 -27.32
C ARG A 415 -21.73 -155.01 -26.53
N LYS A 416 -21.07 -154.55 -25.46
CA LYS A 416 -20.26 -155.42 -24.58
C LYS A 416 -21.10 -156.51 -23.88
N LYS A 417 -22.30 -156.17 -23.35
CA LYS A 417 -23.18 -157.13 -22.64
C LYS A 417 -23.72 -158.25 -23.54
N GLU A 418 -24.01 -157.97 -24.81
CA GLU A 418 -24.41 -159.01 -25.78
C GLU A 418 -23.28 -160.02 -26.05
N MET A 419 -22.04 -159.56 -26.11
CA MET A 419 -20.88 -160.41 -26.40
C MET A 419 -20.54 -161.36 -25.25
N GLU A 420 -20.69 -160.90 -24.00
CA GLU A 420 -20.48 -161.72 -22.80
C GLU A 420 -21.55 -162.81 -22.66
N THR A 421 -22.83 -162.48 -22.87
CA THR A 421 -23.94 -163.44 -22.78
C THR A 421 -23.87 -164.53 -23.88
N LYS A 422 -23.40 -164.19 -25.08
CA LYS A 422 -23.07 -165.16 -26.14
C LYS A 422 -21.91 -166.10 -25.74
N LYS A 423 -20.83 -165.57 -25.14
CA LYS A 423 -19.69 -166.38 -24.67
C LYS A 423 -20.07 -167.36 -23.55
N ALA A 424 -20.85 -166.92 -22.55
CA ALA A 424 -21.29 -167.76 -21.43
C ALA A 424 -22.08 -169.01 -21.89
N ARG A 425 -22.94 -168.88 -22.91
CA ARG A 425 -23.71 -170.00 -23.48
C ARG A 425 -22.83 -171.03 -24.21
N GLN A 426 -21.65 -170.65 -24.72
CA GLN A 426 -20.72 -171.61 -25.35
C GLN A 426 -19.93 -172.44 -24.33
N LEU A 427 -19.48 -171.82 -23.23
CA LEU A 427 -18.71 -172.50 -22.17
C LEU A 427 -19.50 -173.67 -21.56
N LYS A 428 -20.76 -173.43 -21.18
CA LYS A 428 -21.64 -174.45 -20.57
C LYS A 428 -21.91 -175.66 -21.48
N ARG A 429 -21.79 -175.50 -22.81
CA ARG A 429 -21.86 -176.59 -23.81
C ARG A 429 -20.54 -177.37 -23.97
N LYS A 430 -19.38 -176.77 -23.73
CA LYS A 430 -18.07 -177.45 -23.78
C LYS A 430 -17.85 -178.33 -22.53
N GLU A 431 -18.15 -177.78 -21.36
CA GLU A 431 -18.08 -178.44 -20.05
C GLU A 431 -18.82 -179.79 -20.03
N SER A 432 -20.08 -179.81 -20.50
CA SER A 432 -20.88 -181.04 -20.58
C SER A 432 -20.36 -182.10 -21.57
N ARG A 433 -19.42 -181.76 -22.48
CA ARG A 433 -18.73 -182.74 -23.34
C ARG A 433 -17.51 -183.36 -22.67
N LEU A 434 -16.77 -182.61 -21.82
CA LEU A 434 -15.67 -183.19 -21.04
C LEU A 434 -16.18 -184.21 -20.01
N ARG A 435 -17.39 -184.00 -19.46
CA ARG A 435 -18.07 -184.91 -18.51
C ARG A 435 -18.08 -186.39 -18.92
N LYS A 436 -17.98 -186.73 -20.21
CA LYS A 436 -18.07 -188.13 -20.69
C LYS A 436 -16.74 -188.80 -21.06
N ARG A 437 -15.65 -188.08 -21.34
CA ARG A 437 -14.39 -188.72 -21.80
C ARG A 437 -13.50 -189.20 -20.66
N LEU A 438 -13.35 -188.42 -19.59
CA LEU A 438 -12.46 -188.77 -18.47
C LEU A 438 -12.92 -190.03 -17.73
N LEU A 439 -14.24 -190.16 -17.49
CA LEU A 439 -14.89 -191.34 -16.90
C LEU A 439 -14.73 -192.64 -17.73
N GLN A 440 -14.32 -192.56 -18.99
CA GLN A 440 -14.09 -193.74 -19.84
C GLN A 440 -12.60 -194.16 -19.88
N ASN A 441 -11.69 -193.20 -20.01
CA ASN A 441 -10.26 -193.49 -20.15
C ASN A 441 -9.62 -194.00 -18.84
N TRP A 442 -10.07 -193.49 -17.69
CA TRP A 442 -9.55 -193.90 -16.37
C TRP A 442 -9.86 -195.38 -16.04
N LYS A 443 -10.90 -195.96 -16.66
CA LYS A 443 -11.36 -197.34 -16.42
C LYS A 443 -10.67 -198.41 -17.28
N ARG A 444 -9.60 -198.05 -18.02
CA ARG A 444 -8.86 -198.98 -18.90
C ARG A 444 -7.33 -198.89 -18.82
N LYS A 445 -6.77 -197.92 -18.10
CA LYS A 445 -5.32 -197.81 -17.85
C LYS A 445 -5.03 -197.59 -16.35
N GLN A 446 -4.18 -198.39 -15.70
CA GLN A 446 -3.50 -199.58 -16.23
C GLN A 446 -3.12 -200.60 -15.15
N ASP A 447 -3.92 -201.66 -15.04
CA ASP A 447 -3.70 -202.87 -14.21
C ASP A 447 -2.43 -203.69 -14.53
N LYS A 448 -1.53 -203.16 -15.37
CA LYS A 448 -0.27 -203.79 -15.83
C LYS A 448 0.98 -202.90 -15.68
N GLN A 449 0.91 -201.81 -14.91
CA GLN A 449 2.10 -201.10 -14.39
C GLN A 449 1.84 -200.64 -12.94
N LYS A 450 1.34 -201.61 -12.15
CA LYS A 450 1.13 -201.55 -10.69
C LYS A 450 2.48 -201.39 -9.97
N ILE A 451 2.59 -200.88 -8.74
CA ILE A 451 1.59 -200.79 -7.64
C ILE A 451 1.72 -199.42 -6.92
N ASN A 452 0.62 -198.62 -6.90
CA ASN A 452 0.26 -197.53 -5.96
C ASN A 452 1.23 -196.33 -5.72
N ILE A 453 0.81 -195.09 -5.37
CA ILE A 453 -0.46 -194.32 -5.38
C ILE A 453 -0.10 -192.81 -5.19
N GLY A 454 -0.94 -191.86 -5.65
CA GLY A 454 -1.09 -190.53 -5.01
C GLY A 454 -0.80 -189.27 -5.85
N GLU A 455 -1.78 -188.35 -5.95
CA GLU A 455 -1.71 -187.04 -6.64
C GLU A 455 -2.32 -185.90 -5.80
N SER A 456 -1.94 -184.64 -6.07
CA SER A 456 -2.77 -183.39 -5.94
C SER A 456 -3.26 -182.96 -4.52
N GLY A 457 -3.72 -181.72 -4.24
CA GLY A 457 -3.96 -180.50 -5.05
C GLY A 457 -5.44 -180.04 -5.03
N SER A 458 -5.75 -178.78 -4.65
CA SER A 458 -7.14 -178.21 -4.61
C SER A 458 -7.21 -176.65 -4.58
N GLN A 459 -8.40 -176.00 -4.57
CA GLN A 459 -8.63 -174.53 -4.83
C GLN A 459 -9.79 -173.83 -4.03
N ASP A 460 -9.89 -172.46 -4.06
CA ASP A 460 -11.07 -171.60 -4.53
C ASP A 460 -11.49 -170.28 -3.71
N LYS A 461 -12.13 -169.24 -4.38
CA LYS A 461 -13.16 -168.16 -3.96
C LYS A 461 -12.95 -166.60 -3.62
N THR A 462 -13.55 -165.65 -4.45
CA THR A 462 -14.48 -164.40 -4.24
C THR A 462 -14.23 -162.87 -3.75
N LYS A 463 -14.67 -161.80 -4.56
CA LYS A 463 -15.54 -160.48 -4.44
C LYS A 463 -15.32 -159.01 -3.74
N MET A 464 -15.53 -157.82 -4.47
CA MET A 464 -16.21 -156.37 -4.32
C MET A 464 -15.98 -155.21 -3.20
N LYS A 465 -16.41 -153.86 -3.08
CA LYS A 465 -17.12 -152.58 -3.70
C LYS A 465 -17.03 -151.23 -2.75
N ILE A 466 -17.60 -149.94 -2.76
CA ILE A 466 -18.08 -148.65 -3.54
C ILE A 466 -18.55 -147.42 -2.53
N ARG A 467 -19.00 -146.07 -2.58
CA ARG A 467 -19.45 -144.76 -3.34
C ARG A 467 -19.52 -143.45 -2.34
N SER A 468 -20.00 -142.11 -2.34
CA SER A 468 -20.59 -140.82 -3.04
C SER A 468 -20.84 -139.57 -2.00
N ALA A 469 -21.39 -138.27 -2.07
CA ALA A 469 -21.74 -136.98 -2.91
C ALA A 469 -22.58 -135.86 -2.05
N VAL A 470 -23.06 -134.53 -2.24
CA VAL A 470 -22.90 -133.15 -2.96
C VAL A 470 -24.01 -132.00 -2.58
N VAL A 471 -23.85 -130.60 -2.54
CA VAL A 471 -24.94 -129.47 -2.34
C VAL A 471 -24.67 -127.87 -2.67
N LYS A 472 -25.45 -126.77 -2.26
CA LYS A 472 -25.58 -125.27 -2.75
C LYS A 472 -26.05 -124.03 -1.78
N THR A 473 -26.17 -122.69 -2.24
CA THR A 473 -27.13 -121.43 -1.97
C THR A 473 -26.72 -119.88 -1.55
N GLU A 474 -27.60 -118.77 -1.61
CA GLU A 474 -27.46 -117.20 -1.83
C GLU A 474 -27.97 -116.05 -0.74
N ASP A 475 -28.22 -114.64 -0.69
CA ASP A 475 -28.39 -113.26 -1.49
C ASP A 475 -28.39 -111.76 -0.69
N ALA A 476 -28.88 -110.49 -1.15
CA ALA A 476 -28.72 -108.97 -0.64
C ALA A 476 -29.95 -107.84 -0.67
N SER A 477 -30.10 -106.42 -0.56
CA SER A 477 -29.51 -104.93 -0.35
C SER A 477 -30.60 -103.71 0.03
N ASP A 478 -30.71 -102.28 0.11
CA ASP A 478 -30.14 -100.78 0.02
C ASP A 478 -31.12 -99.58 0.69
N ASP A 479 -31.23 -98.15 0.76
CA ASP A 479 -30.72 -96.67 0.45
C ASP A 479 -31.36 -95.43 1.41
N ASP A 480 -31.55 -94.02 1.44
CA ASP A 480 -31.51 -92.61 0.70
C ASP A 480 -31.33 -91.14 1.53
N THR A 481 -32.09 -89.95 1.39
CA THR A 481 -31.74 -88.41 1.60
C THR A 481 -32.76 -87.31 2.28
N HIS A 482 -32.90 -85.88 2.32
CA HIS A 482 -32.57 -84.42 1.79
C HIS A 482 -33.14 -83.15 2.72
N LYS A 483 -33.29 -81.72 2.63
CA LYS A 483 -32.90 -80.29 2.04
C LYS A 483 -33.75 -79.02 2.68
N LEU A 484 -33.80 -77.60 2.53
CA LEU A 484 -33.01 -76.23 2.32
C LEU A 484 -33.79 -74.76 2.34
N GLN A 485 -33.18 -73.50 2.58
CA GLN A 485 -33.52 -71.96 2.28
C GLN A 485 -34.10 -70.83 3.32
N SER A 486 -34.26 -69.41 3.25
CA SER A 486 -33.73 -68.05 2.66
C SER A 486 -34.45 -66.62 3.10
N VAL A 487 -34.06 -65.29 2.76
CA VAL A 487 -34.80 -63.86 2.69
C VAL A 487 -34.15 -62.40 3.17
N VAL A 488 -34.71 -61.10 2.97
CA VAL A 488 -34.10 -59.63 2.96
C VAL A 488 -34.97 -58.29 3.35
N SER A 489 -34.45 -57.00 3.53
CA SER A 489 -35.17 -55.65 3.84
C SER A 489 -34.47 -54.20 3.55
N SER A 490 -35.07 -52.97 3.82
CA SER A 490 -34.66 -51.50 3.47
C SER A 490 -35.41 -50.31 4.28
N TRP A 491 -35.41 -48.90 4.25
CA TRP A 491 -34.75 -47.56 3.77
C TRP A 491 -35.54 -46.25 4.34
N SER A 492 -35.41 -44.86 4.21
CA SER A 492 -34.42 -43.69 3.97
C SER A 492 -35.04 -42.17 3.87
N GLN A 493 -34.47 -40.97 4.34
CA GLN A 493 -34.99 -39.52 4.09
C GLN A 493 -34.14 -38.18 4.49
N GLN A 494 -34.48 -36.88 4.12
CA GLN A 494 -33.87 -35.51 4.55
C GLN A 494 -34.65 -34.14 4.15
N ARG A 495 -34.22 -32.87 4.52
CA ARG A 495 -34.95 -31.52 4.40
C ARG A 495 -34.18 -30.32 3.72
N HIS A 496 -34.83 -29.17 3.37
CA HIS A 496 -34.28 -27.97 2.64
C HIS A 496 -34.82 -26.57 3.12
N TRP A 497 -34.22 -25.43 2.66
CA TRP A 497 -34.58 -24.00 2.89
C TRP A 497 -34.97 -23.24 1.60
N THR A 498 -35.56 -22.02 1.68
CA THR A 498 -36.04 -21.21 0.52
C THR A 498 -35.26 -19.91 0.26
N PRO A 499 -35.35 -19.30 -0.95
CA PRO A 499 -34.56 -18.11 -1.32
C PRO A 499 -34.90 -16.81 -0.57
N ALA A 500 -36.14 -16.64 -0.10
CA ALA A 500 -36.55 -15.42 0.60
C ALA A 500 -35.93 -15.33 2.00
N GLU A 501 -35.86 -16.46 2.70
CA GLU A 501 -35.22 -16.59 4.02
C GLU A 501 -33.72 -16.24 3.94
N TYR A 502 -33.04 -16.69 2.89
CA TYR A 502 -31.64 -16.36 2.61
C TYR A 502 -31.41 -14.86 2.34
N TYR A 503 -32.35 -14.18 1.68
CA TYR A 503 -32.21 -12.77 1.32
C TYR A 503 -32.40 -11.82 2.52
N ASN A 504 -33.27 -12.17 3.47
CA ASN A 504 -33.43 -11.40 4.71
C ASN A 504 -32.21 -11.56 5.63
N TRP A 505 -31.74 -12.79 5.84
CA TRP A 505 -30.55 -13.08 6.66
C TRP A 505 -29.31 -12.26 6.22
N MET A 506 -29.12 -12.13 4.90
CA MET A 506 -27.99 -11.38 4.34
C MET A 506 -28.11 -9.85 4.54
N ARG A 507 -29.33 -9.30 4.67
CA ARG A 507 -29.56 -7.87 4.90
C ARG A 507 -29.24 -7.45 6.34
N GLU A 508 -29.47 -8.33 7.31
CA GLU A 508 -29.23 -8.05 8.74
C GLU A 508 -27.74 -8.05 9.11
N HIS A 509 -26.90 -8.75 8.34
CA HIS A 509 -25.51 -9.05 8.73
C HIS A 509 -24.43 -8.26 7.98
N TYR A 510 -24.77 -7.43 6.98
CA TYR A 510 -23.80 -6.60 6.25
C TYR A 510 -24.33 -5.18 5.96
N SER A 511 -23.96 -4.23 6.81
CA SER A 511 -24.09 -2.78 6.56
C SER A 511 -22.93 -2.04 7.24
N TYR A 512 -22.13 -1.30 6.48
CA TYR A 512 -21.10 -0.40 7.01
C TYR A 512 -20.71 0.68 5.98
N TYR A 513 -20.23 1.82 6.48
CA TYR A 513 -19.74 3.00 5.76
C TYR A 513 -20.75 3.85 4.95
N SER A 514 -21.26 4.87 5.66
CA SER A 514 -21.59 6.19 5.10
C SER A 514 -21.14 7.28 6.09
N SER A 515 -19.89 7.75 5.98
CA SER A 515 -19.42 9.05 6.53
C SER A 515 -17.91 9.25 6.26
N TRP A 516 -17.60 10.06 5.24
CA TRP A 516 -16.53 11.08 5.11
C TRP A 516 -16.32 11.41 3.63
#